data_AF-A0A524Q1X7-F1
#
_entry.id   AF-A0A524Q1X7-F1
#
_cell.length_a   1.000
_cell.length_b   1.000
_cell.length_c   1.000
_cell.angle_alpha   90.00
_cell.angle_beta   90.00
_cell.angle_gamma   90.00
#
_symmetry.space_group_name_H-M   'P 1'
#
loop_
_entity.id
_entity.type
_entity.pdbx_description
1 polymer ?
#
loop_
_entity_poly.entity_id
_entity_poly.type
_entity_poly.pdbx_seq_one_letter_code
_entity_poly.pdbx_strand_id
1 'polypeptide(L)'
;MELNSRPASAKFTATRDVRIVSELGNMCANFKAGETRQIPKALFNAALVVGLIPESPLEASVVVENKPQNVIVREGLMEACKKLIMRGVADDFVASGYPRAASVKKLVDFHFTAADMRVAFEEAMHEVNGDGNDRTEHTESSVSTAE
;
A
#
# COMPACT_ATOMS: atom_id res chain seq x y z
N MET A 1 27.22 -17.29 -13.23
CA MET A 1 26.61 -18.22 -12.26
C MET A 1 25.11 -18.04 -12.34
N GLU A 2 24.41 -18.94 -13.01
CA GLU A 2 22.95 -18.95 -13.12
C GLU A 2 22.36 -19.34 -11.75
N LEU A 3 21.76 -18.37 -11.04
CA LEU A 3 20.85 -18.69 -9.95
C LEU A 3 19.61 -19.34 -10.57
N ASN A 4 19.63 -20.66 -10.61
CA ASN A 4 18.46 -21.51 -10.80
C ASN A 4 17.49 -21.27 -9.63
N SER A 5 16.76 -20.16 -9.64
CA SER A 5 15.61 -19.94 -8.77
C SER A 5 14.52 -20.91 -9.22
N ARG A 6 14.58 -22.15 -8.71
CA ARG A 6 13.46 -23.10 -8.77
C ARG A 6 12.19 -22.34 -8.37
N PRO A 7 11.10 -22.40 -9.14
CA PRO A 7 9.86 -21.75 -8.74
C PRO A 7 9.47 -22.33 -7.38
N ALA A 8 9.35 -21.46 -6.36
CA ALA A 8 8.93 -21.87 -5.03
C ALA A 8 7.56 -22.54 -5.14
N SER A 9 7.54 -23.86 -5.07
CA SER A 9 6.37 -24.69 -5.26
C SER A 9 6.07 -25.42 -3.97
N ALA A 10 4.95 -25.09 -3.34
CA ALA A 10 4.56 -25.63 -2.04
C ALA A 10 3.40 -26.61 -2.19
N LYS A 11 3.35 -27.56 -1.27
CA LYS A 11 2.30 -28.58 -1.20
C LYS A 11 1.14 -28.07 -0.36
N PHE A 12 -0.06 -28.23 -0.91
CA PHE A 12 -1.30 -27.87 -0.26
C PHE A 12 -2.22 -29.07 -0.24
N THR A 13 -2.90 -29.26 0.87
CA THR A 13 -3.92 -30.29 1.05
C THR A 13 -5.29 -29.63 1.08
N ALA A 14 -6.19 -30.12 0.24
CA ALA A 14 -7.57 -29.67 0.24
C ALA A 14 -8.41 -30.49 1.22
N THR A 15 -9.22 -29.85 2.04
CA THR A 15 -10.15 -30.52 2.96
C THR A 15 -11.46 -30.94 2.28
N ARG A 16 -11.71 -30.43 1.06
CA ARG A 16 -12.89 -30.68 0.23
C ARG A 16 -12.51 -30.56 -1.24
N ASP A 17 -13.35 -31.09 -2.13
CA ASP A 17 -13.19 -30.86 -3.57
C ASP A 17 -13.25 -29.37 -3.87
N VAL A 18 -12.19 -28.85 -4.49
CA VAL A 18 -12.03 -27.42 -4.71
C VAL A 18 -11.31 -27.16 -6.02
N ARG A 19 -11.80 -26.16 -6.74
CA ARG A 19 -11.12 -25.59 -7.89
C ARG A 19 -10.58 -24.23 -7.52
N ILE A 20 -9.28 -24.04 -7.64
CA ILE A 20 -8.65 -22.74 -7.51
C ILE A 20 -8.30 -22.22 -8.91
N VAL A 21 -8.45 -20.91 -9.08
CA VAL A 21 -8.11 -20.20 -10.32
C VAL A 21 -7.22 -19.04 -9.93
N SER A 22 -6.17 -18.79 -10.70
CA SER A 22 -5.32 -17.62 -10.53
C SER A 22 -6.13 -16.35 -10.72
N GLU A 23 -5.76 -15.27 -10.03
CA GLU A 23 -6.42 -13.96 -10.13
C GLU A 23 -6.43 -13.40 -11.56
N LEU A 24 -5.45 -13.80 -12.39
CA LEU A 24 -5.38 -13.45 -13.80
C LEU A 24 -6.20 -14.38 -14.72
N GLY A 25 -6.89 -15.39 -14.17
CA GLY A 25 -7.69 -16.36 -14.92
C GLY A 25 -6.90 -17.39 -15.75
N ASN A 26 -5.59 -17.23 -15.88
CA ASN A 26 -4.76 -17.99 -16.83
C ASN A 26 -4.33 -19.38 -16.33
N MET A 27 -4.54 -19.70 -15.05
CA MET A 27 -4.16 -20.99 -14.46
C MET A 27 -5.27 -21.47 -13.54
N CYS A 28 -5.63 -22.76 -13.62
CA CYS A 28 -6.53 -23.39 -12.68
C CYS A 28 -6.01 -24.74 -12.22
N ALA A 29 -6.27 -25.07 -10.96
CA ALA A 29 -5.98 -26.39 -10.40
C ALA A 29 -7.23 -26.93 -9.70
N ASN A 30 -7.53 -28.21 -9.95
CA ASN A 30 -8.59 -28.94 -9.27
C ASN A 30 -7.96 -29.83 -8.21
N PHE A 31 -8.53 -29.84 -7.02
CA PHE A 31 -8.16 -30.68 -5.90
C PHE A 31 -9.36 -31.51 -5.50
N LYS A 32 -9.11 -32.76 -5.12
CA LYS A 32 -10.11 -33.59 -4.43
C LYS A 32 -9.95 -33.45 -2.92
N ALA A 33 -11.01 -33.77 -2.18
CA ALA A 33 -10.94 -33.84 -0.72
C ALA A 33 -9.82 -34.81 -0.28
N GLY A 34 -8.94 -34.37 0.62
CA GLY A 34 -7.79 -35.13 1.11
C GLY A 34 -6.61 -35.21 0.14
N GLU A 35 -6.69 -34.58 -1.04
CA GLU A 35 -5.62 -34.63 -2.02
C GLU A 35 -4.58 -33.54 -1.76
N THR A 36 -3.34 -33.96 -1.61
CA THR A 36 -2.19 -33.06 -1.53
C THR A 36 -1.61 -32.84 -2.91
N ARG A 37 -1.55 -31.59 -3.36
CA ARG A 37 -0.88 -31.22 -4.61
C ARG A 37 0.11 -30.10 -4.43
N GLN A 38 1.18 -30.17 -5.21
CA GLN A 38 2.09 -29.06 -5.36
C GLN A 38 1.51 -28.07 -6.37
N ILE A 39 1.43 -26.81 -5.97
CA ILE A 39 0.96 -25.73 -6.86
C ILE A 39 2.03 -24.66 -7.05
N PRO A 40 2.00 -23.93 -8.16
CA PRO A 40 2.88 -22.77 -8.37
C PRO A 40 2.50 -21.61 -7.45
N LYS A 41 3.49 -20.75 -7.14
CA LYS A 41 3.31 -19.54 -6.31
C LYS A 41 2.16 -18.63 -6.76
N ALA A 42 1.90 -18.56 -8.06
CA ALA A 42 0.78 -17.81 -8.64
C ALA A 42 -0.62 -18.29 -8.19
N LEU A 43 -0.71 -19.49 -7.61
CA LEU A 43 -1.94 -20.06 -7.07
C LEU A 43 -1.94 -20.10 -5.53
N PHE A 44 -0.90 -19.62 -4.84
CA PHE A 44 -0.84 -19.66 -3.38
C PHE A 44 -1.92 -18.78 -2.75
N ASN A 45 -2.10 -17.56 -3.25
CA ASN A 45 -3.13 -16.66 -2.74
C ASN A 45 -4.53 -17.27 -2.91
N ALA A 46 -4.81 -17.79 -4.11
CA ALA A 46 -6.06 -18.50 -4.39
C ALA A 46 -6.24 -19.75 -3.50
N ALA A 47 -5.18 -20.49 -3.21
CA ALA A 47 -5.25 -21.65 -2.33
C ALA A 47 -5.54 -21.27 -0.87
N LEU A 48 -4.90 -20.21 -0.36
CA LEU A 48 -5.14 -19.69 0.99
C LEU A 48 -6.55 -19.13 1.15
N VAL A 49 -7.04 -18.38 0.16
CA VAL A 49 -8.40 -17.81 0.15
C VAL A 49 -9.47 -18.91 0.22
N VAL A 50 -9.26 -20.04 -0.47
CA VAL A 50 -10.23 -21.14 -0.45
C VAL A 50 -10.04 -22.08 0.75
N GLY A 51 -9.04 -21.81 1.59
CA GLY A 51 -8.79 -22.53 2.84
C GLY A 51 -8.03 -23.85 2.66
N LEU A 52 -7.18 -23.97 1.64
CA LEU A 52 -6.27 -25.10 1.54
C LEU A 52 -5.16 -24.99 2.60
N ILE A 53 -4.79 -26.14 3.18
CA ILE A 53 -3.82 -26.20 4.27
C ILE A 53 -2.43 -26.45 3.68
N PRO A 54 -1.45 -25.55 3.89
CA PRO A 54 -0.08 -25.79 3.46
C PRO A 54 0.59 -26.86 4.33
N GLU A 55 1.29 -27.82 3.71
CA GLU A 55 1.92 -28.96 4.40
C GLU A 55 3.21 -28.55 5.13
N SER A 56 3.78 -27.39 4.81
CA SER A 56 4.89 -26.77 5.52
C SER A 56 4.55 -25.29 5.73
N PRO A 57 4.99 -24.67 6.83
CA PRO A 57 4.88 -23.22 6.99
C PRO A 57 5.57 -22.61 5.77
N LEU A 58 4.77 -22.04 4.88
CA LEU A 58 5.29 -21.24 3.78
C LEU A 58 6.17 -20.19 4.45
N GLU A 59 7.47 -20.19 4.17
CA GLU A 59 8.29 -19.03 4.50
C GLU A 59 7.56 -17.85 3.89
N ALA A 60 6.95 -17.04 4.77
CA ALA A 60 6.15 -15.92 4.38
C ALA A 60 7.11 -14.99 3.64
N SER A 61 7.16 -15.14 2.31
CA SER A 61 7.70 -14.11 1.44
C SER A 61 6.95 -12.87 1.86
N VAL A 62 7.68 -11.95 2.51
CA VAL A 62 7.20 -10.68 3.02
C VAL A 62 6.17 -10.18 2.03
N VAL A 63 4.90 -10.22 2.44
CA VAL A 63 3.82 -9.60 1.70
C VAL A 63 4.23 -8.15 1.70
N VAL A 64 4.75 -7.67 0.57
CA VAL A 64 4.84 -6.23 0.33
C VAL A 64 3.40 -5.78 0.44
N GLU A 65 3.08 -5.20 1.59
CA GLU A 65 1.78 -4.66 1.93
C GLU A 65 1.39 -3.75 0.77
N ASN A 66 0.52 -4.24 -0.11
CA ASN A 66 -0.13 -3.38 -1.08
C ASN A 66 -1.07 -2.52 -0.23
N LYS A 67 -0.55 -1.38 0.25
CA LYS A 67 -1.37 -0.34 0.85
C LYS A 67 -2.59 -0.16 -0.06
N PRO A 68 -3.82 -0.12 0.49
CA PRO A 68 -5.00 0.04 -0.34
C PRO A 68 -4.81 1.25 -1.26
N GLN A 69 -5.10 1.11 -2.56
CA GLN A 69 -4.84 2.16 -3.56
C GLN A 69 -5.36 3.54 -3.11
N ASN A 70 -6.48 3.58 -2.36
CA ASN A 70 -7.02 4.82 -1.78
C ASN A 70 -6.06 5.54 -0.82
N VAL A 71 -5.29 4.81 -0.01
CA VAL A 71 -4.31 5.40 0.91
C VAL A 71 -3.11 5.93 0.13
N ILE A 72 -2.63 5.18 -0.87
CA ILE A 72 -1.52 5.62 -1.74
C ILE A 72 -1.91 6.86 -2.54
N VAL A 73 -3.13 6.89 -3.08
CA VAL A 73 -3.68 8.02 -3.85
C VAL A 73 -3.77 9.26 -2.97
N ARG A 74 -4.29 9.14 -1.73
CA ARG A 74 -4.41 10.26 -0.80
C ARG A 74 -3.05 10.78 -0.33
N GLU A 75 -2.14 9.91 0.10
CA GLU A 75 -0.78 10.29 0.52
C GLU A 75 -0.02 10.97 -0.63
N GLY A 76 -0.07 10.39 -1.84
CA GLY A 76 0.59 10.94 -3.02
C GLY A 76 0.01 12.29 -3.47
N LEU A 77 -1.31 12.47 -3.38
CA LEU A 77 -1.96 13.76 -3.66
C LEU A 77 -1.55 14.82 -2.64
N MET A 78 -1.50 14.46 -1.36
CA MET A 78 -1.10 15.37 -0.29
C MET A 78 0.35 15.83 -0.49
N GLU A 79 1.28 14.92 -0.77
CA GLU A 79 2.67 15.26 -1.06
C GLU A 79 2.82 16.15 -2.32
N ALA A 80 2.06 15.86 -3.38
CA ALA A 80 2.04 16.68 -4.58
C ALA A 80 1.55 18.11 -4.27
N CYS A 81 0.47 18.23 -3.50
CA CYS A 81 -0.05 19.52 -3.04
C CYS A 81 0.98 20.29 -2.20
N LYS A 82 1.66 19.65 -1.25
CA LYS A 82 2.74 20.27 -0.45
C LYS A 82 3.86 20.81 -1.34
N LYS A 83 4.33 20.02 -2.31
CA LYS A 83 5.36 20.46 -3.26
C LYS A 83 4.94 21.70 -4.04
N LEU A 84 3.68 21.78 -4.47
CA LEU A 84 3.15 22.97 -5.15
C LEU A 84 3.09 24.19 -4.22
N ILE A 85 2.63 24.01 -2.98
CA ILE A 85 2.58 25.08 -1.96
C ILE A 85 3.99 25.61 -1.68
N MET A 86 4.95 24.72 -1.41
CA MET A 86 6.33 25.10 -1.11
C MET A 86 7.05 25.76 -2.29
N ARG A 87 6.69 25.39 -3.53
CA ARG A 87 7.24 26.01 -4.74
C ARG A 87 6.73 27.45 -4.95
N GLY A 88 5.53 27.77 -4.46
CA GLY A 88 4.99 29.13 -4.47
C GLY A 88 4.77 29.74 -5.87
N VAL A 89 4.68 28.92 -6.92
CA VAL A 89 4.50 29.39 -8.30
C VAL A 89 3.03 29.64 -8.58
N ALA A 90 2.65 30.90 -8.82
CA ALA A 90 1.25 31.29 -9.04
C ALA A 90 0.57 30.56 -10.22
N ASP A 91 1.33 30.16 -11.26
CA ASP A 91 0.81 29.43 -12.42
C ASP A 91 0.29 28.02 -12.07
N ASP A 92 0.81 27.44 -10.97
CA ASP A 92 0.38 26.13 -10.48
C ASP A 92 -0.99 26.19 -9.76
N PHE A 93 -1.54 27.39 -9.54
CA PHE A 93 -2.80 27.61 -8.84
C PHE A 93 -3.87 28.23 -9.75
N VAL A 94 -5.14 27.97 -9.42
CA VAL A 94 -6.27 28.71 -9.98
C VAL A 94 -6.47 30.02 -9.21
N ALA A 95 -7.21 30.96 -9.80
CA ALA A 95 -7.53 32.24 -9.15
C ALA A 95 -8.20 32.09 -7.78
N SER A 96 -8.89 30.97 -7.54
CA SER A 96 -9.51 30.63 -6.25
C SER A 96 -8.53 30.10 -5.19
N GLY A 97 -7.21 30.05 -5.47
CA GLY A 97 -6.18 29.60 -4.54
C GLY A 97 -5.96 28.10 -4.45
N TYR A 98 -6.71 27.28 -5.19
CA TYR A 98 -6.53 25.82 -5.25
C TYR A 98 -5.49 25.42 -6.31
N PRO A 99 -4.80 24.28 -6.16
CA PRO A 99 -3.87 23.79 -7.15
C PRO A 99 -4.59 23.41 -8.44
N ARG A 100 -3.95 23.65 -9.60
CA ARG A 100 -4.45 23.20 -10.89
C ARG A 100 -4.27 21.70 -11.01
N ALA A 101 -5.32 20.99 -11.44
CA ALA A 101 -5.23 19.55 -11.71
C ALA A 101 -4.12 19.20 -12.71
N ALA A 102 -3.85 20.08 -13.69
CA ALA A 102 -2.75 19.89 -14.63
C ALA A 102 -1.36 19.94 -13.97
N SER A 103 -1.17 20.75 -12.92
CA SER A 103 0.09 20.83 -12.18
C SER A 103 0.27 19.63 -11.26
N VAL A 104 -0.81 19.21 -10.58
CA VAL A 104 -0.79 18.00 -9.74
C VAL A 104 -0.53 16.74 -10.59
N LYS A 105 -1.15 16.63 -11.78
CA LYS A 105 -0.89 15.52 -12.73
C LYS A 105 0.56 15.42 -13.22
N LYS A 106 1.36 16.48 -13.14
CA LYS A 106 2.79 16.41 -13.46
C LYS A 106 3.61 15.74 -12.35
N LEU A 107 3.04 15.63 -11.15
CA LEU A 107 3.70 15.11 -9.95
C LEU A 107 3.23 13.71 -9.55
N VAL A 108 2.07 13.27 -10.06
CA VAL A 108 1.47 11.97 -9.73
C VAL A 108 1.13 11.20 -11.01
N ASP A 109 1.33 9.87 -10.98
CA ASP A 109 1.10 8.98 -12.12
C ASP A 109 -0.26 8.24 -12.06
N PHE A 110 -1.18 8.72 -11.20
CA PHE A 110 -2.48 8.10 -11.00
C PHE A 110 -3.64 9.06 -11.24
N HIS A 111 -4.82 8.50 -11.49
CA HIS A 111 -6.05 9.27 -11.65
C HIS A 111 -6.61 9.74 -10.31
N PHE A 112 -7.11 10.97 -10.27
CA PHE A 112 -7.76 11.58 -9.11
C PHE A 112 -8.90 12.48 -9.56
N THR A 113 -9.85 12.74 -8.66
CA THR A 113 -10.93 13.70 -8.89
C THR A 113 -10.61 15.07 -8.29
N ALA A 114 -11.36 16.10 -8.71
CA ALA A 114 -11.23 17.42 -8.12
C ALA A 114 -11.61 17.45 -6.62
N ALA A 115 -12.46 16.52 -6.16
CA ALA A 115 -12.81 16.40 -4.74
C ALA A 115 -11.64 15.86 -3.92
N ASP A 116 -10.98 14.80 -4.39
CA ASP A 116 -9.79 14.21 -3.73
C ASP A 116 -8.67 15.25 -3.58
N MET A 117 -8.44 16.03 -4.64
CA MET A 117 -7.44 17.08 -4.66
C MET A 117 -7.75 18.23 -3.68
N ARG A 118 -9.02 18.61 -3.52
CA ARG A 118 -9.41 19.65 -2.55
C ARG A 118 -9.15 19.19 -1.12
N VAL A 119 -9.60 17.99 -0.78
CA VAL A 119 -9.37 17.39 0.55
C VAL A 119 -7.88 17.31 0.84
N ALA A 120 -7.08 16.74 -0.08
CA ALA A 120 -5.64 16.62 0.09
C ALA A 120 -4.92 17.97 0.17
N PHE A 121 -5.42 19.00 -0.51
CA PHE A 121 -4.86 20.35 -0.45
C PHE A 121 -5.16 21.06 0.87
N GLU A 122 -6.37 20.90 1.41
CA GLU A 122 -6.74 21.44 2.72
C GLU A 122 -5.88 20.80 3.83
N GLU A 123 -5.67 19.48 3.77
CA GLU A 123 -4.76 18.77 4.68
C GLU A 123 -3.31 19.24 4.51
N ALA A 124 -2.84 19.40 3.26
CA ALA A 124 -1.49 19.89 2.98
C ALA A 124 -1.28 21.33 3.48
N MET A 125 -2.26 22.22 3.32
CA MET A 125 -2.22 23.57 3.87
C MET A 125 -2.19 23.56 5.39
N HIS A 126 -2.99 22.69 6.03
CA HIS A 126 -2.99 22.56 7.48
C HIS A 126 -1.65 22.06 8.02
N GLU A 127 -0.97 21.14 7.33
CA GLU A 127 0.35 20.68 7.75
C GLU A 127 1.44 21.74 7.51
N VAL A 128 1.47 22.35 6.31
CA VAL A 128 2.47 23.39 5.98
C VAL A 128 2.31 24.63 6.87
N ASN A 129 1.08 25.01 7.24
CA ASN A 129 0.84 26.12 8.18
C ASN A 129 0.85 25.68 9.66
N GLY A 130 0.68 24.38 9.93
CA GLY A 130 0.61 23.79 11.28
C GLY A 130 1.97 23.43 11.86
N ASP A 131 3.02 23.36 11.06
CA ASP A 131 4.43 23.20 11.49
C ASP A 131 4.99 24.44 12.22
N GLY A 132 4.13 25.35 12.66
CA GLY A 132 4.46 26.55 13.42
C GLY A 132 4.18 26.48 14.93
N ASN A 133 3.56 25.41 15.47
CA ASN A 133 3.12 25.42 16.88
C ASN A 133 3.23 24.09 17.67
N ASP A 134 4.20 23.22 17.40
CA ASP A 134 4.55 22.10 18.31
C ASP A 134 5.96 22.25 18.87
N ARG A 135 6.25 23.41 19.48
CA ARG A 135 7.41 23.63 20.37
C ARG A 135 6.97 24.35 21.66
N THR A 136 6.11 23.70 22.43
CA THR A 136 5.81 24.03 23.82
C THR A 136 5.27 22.73 24.44
N GLU A 137 5.85 22.09 25.45
CA GLU A 137 6.77 22.51 26.49
C GLU A 137 7.48 21.27 27.09
N HIS A 138 8.61 21.56 27.71
CA HIS A 138 9.40 20.67 28.54
C HIS A 138 8.56 20.09 29.69
N THR A 139 8.71 18.80 29.97
CA THR A 139 8.58 18.32 31.35
C THR A 139 9.85 17.55 31.70
N GLU A 140 10.80 18.28 32.25
CA GLU A 140 11.96 17.76 32.96
C GLU A 140 11.48 16.78 34.02
N SER A 141 11.73 15.49 33.78
CA SER A 141 11.66 14.49 34.85
C SER A 141 12.95 14.60 35.66
N SER A 142 12.94 15.51 36.63
CA SER A 142 13.93 15.56 37.71
C SER A 142 13.86 14.25 38.49
N VAL A 143 14.75 13.31 38.17
CA VAL A 143 15.02 12.17 39.04
C VAL A 143 15.99 12.66 40.12
N SER A 144 15.45 12.97 41.29
CA SER A 144 16.26 13.23 42.48
C SER A 144 17.00 11.96 42.86
N THR A 145 18.32 11.96 42.69
CA THR A 145 19.22 10.97 43.28
C THR A 145 19.23 11.20 44.79
N ALA A 146 18.78 10.19 45.54
CA ALA A 146 18.91 10.12 46.98
C ALA A 146 20.29 9.55 47.33
N GLU A 147 21.09 10.30 48.09
CA GLU A 147 22.09 9.81 49.04
C GLU A 147 22.11 10.73 50.27
#